data_AF-A0A667XSC6-F1
#
_entry.id   AF-A0A667XSC6-F1
#
_cell.length_a   1.000
_cell.length_b   1.000
_cell.length_c   1.000
_cell.angle_alpha   90.00
_cell.angle_beta   90.00
_cell.angle_gamma   90.00
#
_symmetry.space_group_name_H-M   'P 1'
#
loop_
_entity.id
_entity.type
_entity.pdbx_description
1 polymer ?
#
loop_
_entity_poly.entity_id
_entity_poly.type
_entity_poly.pdbx_seq_one_letter_code
_entity_poly.pdbx_strand_id
1 'polypeptide(L)'
;MFILKCKPEFLFVPLCPTVLHALRYFSTASSGVPNFPEFVVVGLVDDVQMVHYDSNTQRAEAKQGWMEKVTADDPRYWEKETQVSQRDQETYKDRISTLKKRFNQTGGVHTYQRMYGCEWDDETGVTNGFYQFGYDGEDFIAFDLRTKTWIAPTPQAVITKHEWDRDADQNERWKNYLTQECIDWLKKYLDYGRSSLLRTELPSVSLLQKTPSSPVTCHASGFYPNKIMLFWTRDGEELLEDVDHGEILHNHDGTFQKSIDLDVSSVKAEDWGRYSCVFLLSGVKEDIVTKLDPKVIKTNWGKTEIKRDGVLYHVKDIVSVAAFYQNRWKKVECRLCKQQFAYHSSTTNMAYHLKTVS
;
A
#
# COMPACT_ATOMS: atom_id res chain seq x y z
N MET A 1 -45.51 14.10 7.13
CA MET A 1 -44.77 14.87 6.11
C MET A 1 -44.38 16.21 6.73
N PHE A 2 -43.26 16.25 7.45
CA PHE A 2 -42.69 17.47 8.00
C PHE A 2 -41.34 17.68 7.32
N ILE A 3 -41.29 18.69 6.46
CA ILE A 3 -40.09 19.15 5.79
C ILE A 3 -39.36 20.06 6.77
N LEU A 4 -38.29 19.56 7.40
CA LEU A 4 -37.33 20.43 8.08
C LEU A 4 -36.42 21.04 7.02
N LYS A 5 -36.63 22.33 6.74
CA LYS A 5 -35.72 23.17 5.98
C LYS A 5 -34.43 23.33 6.79
N CYS A 6 -33.33 22.69 6.37
CA CYS A 6 -32.00 23.09 6.82
C CYS A 6 -31.62 24.43 6.17
N LYS A 7 -31.40 25.46 7.00
CA LYS A 7 -30.62 26.63 6.63
C LYS A 7 -29.13 26.24 6.61
N PRO A 8 -28.34 26.66 5.61
CA PRO A 8 -26.90 26.43 5.60
C PRO A 8 -26.17 27.65 6.16
N GLU A 9 -25.68 27.56 7.40
CA GLU A 9 -24.64 28.46 7.95
C GLU A 9 -23.65 27.65 8.79
N PHE A 10 -23.17 26.53 8.24
CA PHE A 10 -21.98 25.86 8.75
C PHE A 10 -20.98 25.71 7.61
N LEU A 11 -19.87 26.44 7.72
CA LEU A 11 -18.64 26.15 6.99
C LEU A 11 -18.30 24.67 7.24
N PHE A 12 -18.45 23.84 6.20
CA PHE A 12 -17.87 22.50 6.20
C PHE A 12 -16.35 22.69 6.19
N VAL A 13 -15.73 22.72 7.37
CA VAL A 13 -14.29 22.50 7.48
C VAL A 13 -14.12 20.98 7.38
N PRO A 14 -13.45 20.46 6.34
CA PRO A 14 -13.10 19.05 6.31
C PRO A 14 -12.14 18.80 7.47
N LEU A 15 -12.61 18.18 8.54
CA LEU A 15 -11.75 17.73 9.62
C LEU A 15 -10.94 16.55 9.08
N CYS A 16 -9.62 16.65 9.18
CA CYS A 16 -8.73 15.53 8.90
C CYS A 16 -9.08 14.36 9.84
N PRO A 17 -8.94 13.09 9.41
CA PRO A 17 -9.21 11.95 10.28
C PRO A 17 -8.36 12.02 11.54
N THR A 18 -8.92 11.57 12.67
CA THR A 18 -8.21 11.37 13.94
C THR A 18 -6.98 10.49 13.72
N VAL A 19 -5.98 10.64 14.59
CA VAL A 19 -4.76 9.82 14.52
C VAL A 19 -5.10 8.39 14.95
N LEU A 20 -5.45 7.58 13.95
CA LEU A 20 -5.66 6.16 14.12
C LEU A 20 -4.30 5.45 14.11
N HIS A 21 -4.02 4.61 15.09
CA HIS A 21 -2.89 3.69 15.05
C HIS A 21 -3.36 2.26 14.80
N ALA A 22 -2.54 1.46 14.11
CA ALA A 22 -2.90 0.07 13.83
C ALA A 22 -1.70 -0.88 13.96
N LEU A 23 -1.94 -2.03 14.61
CA LEU A 23 -1.06 -3.19 14.63
C LEU A 23 -1.69 -4.28 13.77
N ARG A 24 -0.99 -4.74 12.72
CA ARG A 24 -1.49 -5.75 11.79
C ARG A 24 -0.47 -6.86 11.58
N TYR A 25 -0.92 -8.10 11.71
CA TYR A 25 -0.16 -9.28 11.33
C TYR A 25 -0.81 -9.96 10.14
N PHE A 26 0.01 -10.26 9.14
CA PHE A 26 -0.37 -11.00 7.95
C PHE A 26 0.41 -12.31 7.95
N SER A 27 -0.28 -13.43 7.84
CA SER A 27 0.33 -14.74 7.60
C SER A 27 -0.17 -15.27 6.28
N THR A 28 0.74 -15.65 5.39
CA THR A 28 0.39 -16.18 4.07
C THR A 28 1.11 -17.51 3.88
N ALA A 29 0.35 -18.57 3.65
CA ALA A 29 0.87 -19.81 3.11
C ALA A 29 0.52 -19.94 1.63
N SER A 30 1.41 -20.52 0.85
CA SER A 30 1.19 -20.85 -0.54
C SER A 30 1.61 -22.29 -0.83
N SER A 31 0.97 -22.92 -1.81
CA SER A 31 1.37 -24.24 -2.32
C SER A 31 1.58 -24.17 -3.83
N GLY A 32 2.63 -24.84 -4.32
CA GLY A 32 2.90 -24.92 -5.76
C GLY A 32 3.60 -23.71 -6.38
N VAL A 33 4.17 -22.81 -5.57
CA VAL A 33 4.96 -21.66 -6.05
C VAL A 33 6.45 -21.98 -5.96
N PRO A 34 7.14 -22.22 -7.08
CA PRO A 34 8.58 -22.51 -7.05
C PRO A 34 9.37 -21.26 -6.63
N ASN A 35 10.45 -21.46 -5.86
CA ASN A 35 11.39 -20.42 -5.42
C ASN A 35 10.79 -19.30 -4.55
N PHE A 36 9.61 -19.50 -3.97
CA PHE A 36 9.00 -18.60 -2.99
C PHE A 36 8.84 -19.34 -1.65
N PRO A 37 9.02 -18.69 -0.48
CA PRO A 37 8.76 -19.34 0.80
C PRO A 37 7.31 -19.87 0.87
N GLU A 38 7.13 -21.11 1.30
CA GLU A 38 5.80 -21.72 1.44
C GLU A 38 4.96 -21.01 2.52
N PHE A 39 5.60 -20.34 3.47
CA PHE A 39 4.94 -19.56 4.52
C PHE A 39 5.70 -18.28 4.86
N VAL A 40 4.98 -17.18 5.05
CA VAL A 40 5.52 -15.87 5.43
C VAL A 40 4.63 -15.22 6.48
N VAL A 41 5.23 -14.58 7.48
CA VAL A 41 4.54 -13.69 8.43
C VAL A 41 5.15 -12.28 8.37
N VAL A 42 4.28 -11.27 8.33
CA VAL A 42 4.65 -9.86 8.36
C VAL A 42 3.85 -9.16 9.46
N GLY A 43 4.54 -8.44 10.34
CA GLY A 43 3.91 -7.58 11.35
C GLY A 43 4.16 -6.10 11.04
N LEU A 44 3.11 -5.30 11.02
CA LEU A 44 3.12 -3.87 10.70
C LEU A 44 2.60 -3.04 11.87
N VAL A 45 3.23 -1.88 12.11
CA VAL A 45 2.68 -0.79 12.92
C VAL A 45 2.57 0.43 12.02
N ASP A 46 1.35 0.96 11.84
CA ASP A 46 1.06 2.08 10.93
C ASP A 46 1.69 1.91 9.53
N ASP A 47 1.50 0.71 8.97
CA ASP A 47 2.01 0.26 7.67
C ASP A 47 3.55 0.16 7.57
N VAL A 48 4.27 0.36 8.68
CA VAL A 48 5.72 0.15 8.77
C VAL A 48 5.99 -1.29 9.24
N GLN A 49 6.67 -2.07 8.40
CA GLN A 49 7.02 -3.44 8.74
C GLN A 49 8.04 -3.50 9.87
N MET A 50 7.65 -4.13 10.98
CA MET A 50 8.48 -4.33 12.18
C MET A 50 8.96 -5.76 12.36
N VAL A 51 8.19 -6.75 11.92
CA VAL A 51 8.48 -8.18 12.08
C VAL A 51 8.39 -8.88 10.72
N HIS A 52 9.27 -9.84 10.50
CA HIS A 52 9.25 -10.75 9.37
C HIS A 52 9.60 -12.17 9.80
N TYR A 53 8.93 -13.15 9.22
CA TYR A 53 9.30 -14.56 9.26
C TYR A 53 9.07 -15.15 7.87
N ASP A 54 9.93 -16.07 7.44
CA ASP A 54 9.66 -16.91 6.27
C ASP A 54 10.12 -18.36 6.48
N SER A 55 9.52 -19.28 5.73
CA SER A 55 9.78 -20.72 5.86
C SER A 55 11.19 -21.15 5.42
N ASN A 56 11.96 -20.29 4.76
CA ASN A 56 13.32 -20.62 4.33
C ASN A 56 14.31 -20.37 5.47
N THR A 57 14.18 -19.23 6.15
CA THR A 57 15.02 -18.85 7.30
C THR A 57 14.51 -19.47 8.61
N GLN A 58 13.21 -19.73 8.69
CA GLN A 58 12.50 -20.28 9.85
C GLN A 58 12.75 -19.51 11.14
N ARG A 59 12.94 -18.20 11.03
CA ARG A 59 13.26 -17.31 12.15
C ARG A 59 12.46 -16.01 12.05
N ALA A 60 11.88 -15.59 13.17
CA ALA A 60 11.28 -14.27 13.27
C ALA A 60 12.38 -13.23 13.52
N GLU A 61 12.38 -12.16 12.72
CA GLU A 61 13.41 -11.13 12.76
C GLU A 61 12.80 -9.72 12.76
N ALA A 62 13.51 -8.82 13.43
CA ALA A 62 13.23 -7.39 13.39
C ALA A 62 13.50 -6.82 11.99
N LYS A 63 12.62 -5.94 11.53
CA LYS A 63 12.84 -5.11 10.33
C LYS A 63 13.08 -3.63 10.65
N GLN A 64 12.94 -3.25 11.91
CA GLN A 64 13.20 -1.89 12.38
C GLN A 64 14.19 -1.92 13.54
N GLY A 65 15.14 -0.99 13.56
CA GLY A 65 16.15 -0.93 14.63
C GLY A 65 15.54 -0.69 16.01
N TRP A 66 14.43 0.04 16.10
CA TRP A 66 13.74 0.27 17.37
C TRP A 66 13.12 -1.00 17.97
N MET A 67 12.95 -2.08 17.19
CA MET A 67 12.51 -3.37 17.72
C MET A 67 13.57 -4.05 18.58
N GLU A 68 14.82 -3.57 18.60
CA GLU A 68 15.82 -4.04 19.57
C GLU A 68 15.38 -3.78 21.03
N LYS A 69 14.55 -2.75 21.26
CA LYS A 69 14.03 -2.44 22.61
C LYS A 69 13.14 -3.54 23.18
N VAL A 70 12.47 -4.33 22.32
CA VAL A 70 11.55 -5.39 22.77
C VAL A 70 12.24 -6.44 23.62
N THR A 71 13.53 -6.71 23.38
CA THR A 71 14.28 -7.72 24.12
C THR A 71 14.74 -7.25 25.49
N ALA A 72 14.75 -5.93 25.74
CA ALA A 72 14.93 -5.40 27.08
C ALA A 72 13.72 -5.71 27.97
N ASP A 73 12.51 -5.67 27.40
CA ASP A 73 11.26 -5.96 28.10
C ASP A 73 10.94 -7.47 28.16
N ASP A 74 11.22 -8.20 27.08
CA ASP A 74 11.08 -9.66 27.01
C ASP A 74 12.27 -10.29 26.27
N PRO A 75 13.28 -10.79 27.01
CA PRO A 75 14.46 -11.42 26.42
C PRO A 75 14.17 -12.63 25.53
N ARG A 76 12.98 -13.26 25.68
CA ARG A 76 12.56 -14.43 24.90
C ARG A 76 11.56 -14.08 23.79
N TYR A 77 11.32 -12.80 23.51
CA TYR A 77 10.35 -12.35 22.52
C TYR A 77 10.53 -13.03 21.16
N TRP A 78 11.72 -12.93 20.57
CA TRP A 78 12.00 -13.51 19.24
C TRP A 78 11.94 -15.03 19.20
N GLU A 79 12.27 -15.69 20.32
CA GLU A 79 12.14 -17.14 20.45
C GLU A 79 10.66 -17.55 20.41
N LYS A 80 9.80 -16.84 21.17
CA LYS A 80 8.35 -17.06 21.18
C LYS A 80 7.73 -16.80 19.81
N GLU A 81 8.04 -15.66 19.18
CA GLU A 81 7.54 -15.31 17.84
C GLU A 81 7.95 -16.35 16.78
N THR A 82 9.19 -16.83 16.86
CA THR A 82 9.69 -17.88 15.97
C THR A 82 8.93 -19.20 16.18
N GLN A 83 8.75 -19.63 17.42
CA GLN A 83 8.03 -20.88 17.75
C GLN A 83 6.56 -20.82 17.33
N VAL A 84 5.90 -19.67 17.53
CA VAL A 84 4.52 -19.45 17.07
C VAL A 84 4.45 -19.55 15.55
N SER A 85 5.34 -18.85 14.84
CA SER A 85 5.37 -18.86 13.37
C SER A 85 5.66 -20.24 12.79
N GLN A 86 6.56 -21.02 13.40
CA GLN A 86 6.84 -22.41 13.01
C GLN A 86 5.61 -23.33 13.21
N ARG A 87 4.87 -23.17 14.30
CA ARG A 87 3.63 -23.93 14.53
C ARG A 87 2.54 -23.56 13.52
N ASP A 88 2.42 -22.27 13.22
CA ASP A 88 1.47 -21.78 12.23
C ASP A 88 1.82 -22.29 10.83
N GLN A 89 3.11 -22.31 10.45
CA GLN A 89 3.58 -22.87 9.18
C GLN A 89 3.06 -24.31 8.95
N GLU A 90 3.29 -25.21 9.92
CA GLU A 90 2.83 -26.60 9.81
C GLU A 90 1.30 -26.69 9.74
N THR A 91 0.61 -25.90 10.56
CA THR A 91 -0.85 -25.85 10.56
C THR A 91 -1.39 -25.39 9.20
N TYR A 92 -0.77 -24.40 8.56
CA TYR A 92 -1.27 -23.84 7.30
C TYR A 92 -1.12 -24.82 6.13
N LYS A 93 -0.06 -25.63 6.15
CA LYS A 93 0.13 -26.71 5.16
C LYS A 93 -1.03 -27.70 5.19
N ASP A 94 -1.46 -28.10 6.38
CA ASP A 94 -2.62 -28.97 6.57
C ASP A 94 -3.94 -28.28 6.21
N ARG A 95 -4.07 -26.99 6.51
CA ARG A 95 -5.25 -26.19 6.13
C ARG A 95 -5.40 -26.11 4.61
N ILE A 96 -4.34 -25.81 3.87
CA ILE A 96 -4.36 -25.79 2.40
C ILE A 96 -4.77 -27.17 1.85
N SER A 97 -4.18 -28.26 2.34
CA SER A 97 -4.55 -29.63 1.92
C SER A 97 -6.03 -29.94 2.16
N THR A 98 -6.57 -29.49 3.30
CA THR A 98 -7.98 -29.65 3.65
C THR A 98 -8.89 -28.81 2.76
N LEU A 99 -8.53 -27.55 2.50
CA LEU A 99 -9.33 -26.64 1.70
C LEU A 99 -9.38 -27.07 0.24
N LYS A 100 -8.27 -27.53 -0.35
CA LYS A 100 -8.26 -28.12 -1.70
C LYS A 100 -9.33 -29.20 -1.85
N LYS A 101 -9.44 -30.10 -0.87
CA LYS A 101 -10.49 -31.14 -0.86
C LYS A 101 -11.90 -30.55 -0.74
N ARG A 102 -12.12 -29.59 0.17
CA ARG A 102 -13.44 -28.95 0.35
C ARG A 102 -13.91 -28.18 -0.87
N PHE A 103 -12.99 -27.61 -1.65
CA PHE A 103 -13.27 -26.90 -2.89
C PHE A 103 -13.18 -27.80 -4.14
N ASN A 104 -12.97 -29.11 -3.99
CA ASN A 104 -12.81 -30.08 -5.08
C ASN A 104 -11.68 -29.70 -6.07
N GLN A 105 -10.60 -29.10 -5.56
CA GLN A 105 -9.42 -28.68 -6.33
C GLN A 105 -8.36 -29.80 -6.32
N THR A 106 -7.86 -30.16 -7.50
CA THR A 106 -6.92 -31.28 -7.69
C THR A 106 -5.48 -30.86 -8.01
N GLY A 107 -5.24 -29.57 -8.26
CA GLY A 107 -3.94 -29.00 -8.58
C GLY A 107 -4.02 -27.49 -8.76
N GLY A 108 -2.87 -26.87 -9.04
CA GLY A 108 -2.75 -25.42 -9.13
C GLY A 108 -2.06 -24.81 -7.91
N VAL A 109 -1.86 -23.49 -7.99
CA VAL A 109 -1.34 -22.67 -6.89
C VAL A 109 -2.51 -22.28 -6.01
N HIS A 110 -2.35 -22.49 -4.70
CA HIS A 110 -3.37 -22.11 -3.72
C HIS A 110 -2.75 -21.35 -2.58
N THR A 111 -3.49 -20.39 -2.04
CA THR A 111 -3.06 -19.53 -0.95
C THR A 111 -4.03 -19.59 0.22
N TYR A 112 -3.51 -19.57 1.44
CA TYR A 112 -4.29 -19.42 2.65
C TYR A 112 -3.70 -18.29 3.47
N GLN A 113 -4.52 -17.30 3.77
CA GLN A 113 -4.09 -16.04 4.36
C GLN A 113 -4.83 -15.79 5.66
N ARG A 114 -4.13 -15.21 6.63
CA ARG A 114 -4.69 -14.69 7.88
C ARG A 114 -4.28 -13.25 8.04
N MET A 115 -5.24 -12.42 8.45
CA MET A 115 -5.01 -11.05 8.84
C MET A 115 -5.66 -10.84 10.21
N TYR A 116 -4.86 -10.40 11.18
CA TYR A 116 -5.35 -10.13 12.53
C TYR A 116 -4.61 -8.97 13.17
N GLY A 117 -5.24 -8.33 14.14
CA GLY A 117 -4.68 -7.16 14.78
C GLY A 117 -5.73 -6.24 15.39
N CYS A 118 -5.31 -5.02 15.67
CA CYS A 118 -6.11 -4.03 16.37
C CYS A 118 -5.81 -2.62 15.92
N GLU A 119 -6.77 -1.75 16.17
CA GLU A 119 -6.72 -0.32 15.91
C GLU A 119 -7.01 0.44 17.20
N TRP A 120 -6.34 1.57 17.36
CA TRP A 120 -6.50 2.47 18.49
C TRP A 120 -6.45 3.91 18.02
N ASP A 121 -7.51 4.67 18.28
CA ASP A 121 -7.55 6.11 18.12
C ASP A 121 -7.00 6.76 19.40
N ASP A 122 -5.87 7.47 19.29
CA ASP A 122 -5.18 8.05 20.44
C ASP A 122 -5.83 9.34 20.97
N GLU A 123 -6.75 9.94 20.20
CA GLU A 123 -7.51 11.13 20.57
C GLU A 123 -8.81 10.75 21.29
N THR A 124 -9.58 9.81 20.71
CA THR A 124 -10.90 9.41 21.23
C THR A 124 -10.83 8.21 22.17
N GLY A 125 -9.75 7.45 22.13
CA GLY A 125 -9.60 6.19 22.87
C GLY A 125 -10.41 5.03 22.30
N VAL A 126 -11.07 5.21 21.16
CA VAL A 126 -11.82 4.15 20.48
C VAL A 126 -10.85 3.06 20.03
N THR A 127 -11.21 1.80 20.27
CA THR A 127 -10.45 0.64 19.84
C THR A 127 -11.28 -0.26 18.94
N ASN A 128 -10.60 -0.97 18.05
CA ASN A 128 -11.20 -1.97 17.19
C ASN A 128 -10.24 -3.16 17.03
N GLY A 129 -10.74 -4.30 16.58
CA GLY A 129 -9.94 -5.47 16.31
C GLY A 129 -10.50 -6.26 15.14
N PHE A 130 -9.64 -7.04 14.52
CA PHE A 130 -10.01 -7.87 13.38
C PHE A 130 -9.23 -9.18 13.44
N TYR A 131 -9.90 -10.23 12.97
CA TYR A 131 -9.29 -11.53 12.81
C TYR A 131 -10.03 -12.31 11.72
N GLN A 132 -9.38 -12.43 10.56
CA GLN A 132 -9.99 -12.98 9.36
C GLN A 132 -9.02 -13.83 8.57
N PHE A 133 -9.60 -14.70 7.76
CA PHE A 133 -8.88 -15.59 6.87
C PHE A 133 -9.43 -15.50 5.45
N GLY A 134 -8.52 -15.60 4.48
CA GLY A 134 -8.82 -15.69 3.06
C GLY A 134 -8.27 -16.98 2.44
N TYR A 135 -8.88 -17.43 1.37
CA TYR A 135 -8.45 -18.58 0.58
C TYR A 135 -8.53 -18.26 -0.91
N ASP A 136 -7.44 -18.48 -1.65
CA ASP A 136 -7.31 -18.16 -3.08
C ASP A 136 -7.71 -16.71 -3.44
N GLY A 137 -7.46 -15.76 -2.52
CA GLY A 137 -7.76 -14.33 -2.69
C GLY A 137 -9.16 -13.89 -2.28
N GLU A 138 -10.04 -14.84 -1.92
CA GLU A 138 -11.42 -14.56 -1.50
C GLU A 138 -11.59 -14.65 0.02
N ASP A 139 -12.55 -13.91 0.58
CA ASP A 139 -12.90 -13.98 2.00
C ASP A 139 -13.40 -15.39 2.36
N PHE A 140 -12.78 -16.00 3.37
CA PHE A 140 -13.11 -17.37 3.78
C PHE A 140 -13.88 -17.41 5.10
N ILE A 141 -13.35 -16.84 6.17
CA ILE A 141 -14.01 -16.80 7.49
C ILE A 141 -13.47 -15.64 8.33
N ALA A 142 -14.33 -14.97 9.09
CA ALA A 142 -13.96 -13.81 9.93
C ALA A 142 -14.57 -13.90 11.33
N PHE A 143 -13.88 -13.41 12.34
CA PHE A 143 -14.36 -13.39 13.72
C PHE A 143 -15.20 -12.14 13.99
N ASP A 144 -16.46 -12.31 14.39
CA ASP A 144 -17.31 -11.22 14.90
C ASP A 144 -16.99 -11.00 16.38
N LEU A 145 -16.22 -9.96 16.67
CA LEU A 145 -15.82 -9.57 18.02
C LEU A 145 -17.01 -9.31 18.96
N ARG A 146 -18.13 -8.82 18.42
CA ARG A 146 -19.29 -8.43 19.22
C ARG A 146 -20.04 -9.65 19.71
N THR A 147 -20.27 -10.62 18.82
CA THR A 147 -21.03 -11.84 19.15
C THR A 147 -20.13 -12.98 19.64
N LYS A 148 -18.81 -12.87 19.45
CA LYS A 148 -17.82 -13.93 19.72
C LYS A 148 -18.08 -15.20 18.91
N THR A 149 -18.52 -15.01 17.67
CA THR A 149 -18.81 -16.08 16.71
C THR A 149 -18.14 -15.81 15.38
N TRP A 150 -18.08 -16.80 14.51
CA TRP A 150 -17.45 -16.69 13.20
C TRP A 150 -18.47 -16.40 12.09
N ILE A 151 -18.10 -15.58 11.11
CA ILE A 151 -18.88 -15.29 9.91
C ILE A 151 -18.29 -16.11 8.76
N ALA A 152 -19.11 -16.92 8.12
CA ALA A 152 -18.73 -17.76 6.98
C ALA A 152 -19.39 -17.21 5.70
N PRO A 153 -18.69 -16.36 4.92
CA PRO A 153 -19.20 -15.82 3.66
C PRO A 153 -19.39 -16.90 2.57
N THR A 154 -18.70 -18.04 2.68
CA THR A 154 -18.79 -19.13 1.70
C THR A 154 -19.35 -20.43 2.32
N PRO A 155 -20.09 -21.25 1.56
CA PRO A 155 -20.58 -22.55 2.05
C PRO A 155 -19.48 -23.48 2.58
N GLN A 156 -18.30 -23.44 1.96
CA GLN A 156 -17.13 -24.26 2.31
C GLN A 156 -16.55 -23.90 3.69
N ALA A 157 -16.79 -22.67 4.17
CA ALA A 157 -16.37 -22.19 5.48
C ALA A 157 -17.34 -22.57 6.61
N VAL A 158 -18.58 -22.96 6.30
CA VAL A 158 -19.61 -23.27 7.31
C VAL A 158 -19.18 -24.41 8.25
N ILE A 159 -18.46 -25.41 7.72
CA ILE A 159 -17.91 -26.51 8.52
C ILE A 159 -16.92 -25.96 9.57
N THR A 160 -16.00 -25.08 9.15
CA THR A 160 -15.04 -24.43 10.06
C THR A 160 -15.76 -23.54 11.07
N LYS A 161 -16.74 -22.75 10.64
CA LYS A 161 -17.56 -21.90 11.53
C LYS A 161 -18.18 -22.72 12.64
N HIS A 162 -18.85 -23.83 12.33
CA HIS A 162 -19.47 -24.66 13.36
C HIS A 162 -18.45 -25.28 14.31
N GLU A 163 -17.26 -25.63 13.83
CA GLU A 163 -16.17 -26.12 14.67
C GLU A 163 -15.67 -25.06 15.64
N TRP A 164 -15.38 -23.85 15.14
CA TRP A 164 -14.80 -22.77 15.93
C TRP A 164 -15.82 -22.05 16.82
N ASP A 165 -17.10 -21.99 16.43
CA ASP A 165 -18.17 -21.46 17.28
C ASP A 165 -18.39 -22.32 18.53
N ARG A 166 -18.05 -23.61 18.50
CA ARG A 166 -18.14 -24.50 19.67
C ARG A 166 -17.02 -24.27 20.68
N ASP A 167 -15.92 -23.64 20.29
CA ASP A 167 -14.78 -23.35 21.17
C ASP A 167 -14.92 -21.97 21.82
N ALA A 168 -15.85 -21.87 22.76
CA ALA A 168 -16.15 -20.62 23.45
C ALA A 168 -14.95 -20.05 24.22
N ASP A 169 -14.12 -20.93 24.80
CA ASP A 169 -12.93 -20.53 25.56
C ASP A 169 -11.89 -19.88 24.63
N GLN A 170 -11.65 -20.46 23.45
CA GLN A 170 -10.75 -19.87 22.48
C GLN A 170 -11.28 -18.56 21.90
N ASN A 171 -12.60 -18.45 21.68
CA ASN A 171 -13.23 -17.22 21.20
C ASN A 171 -13.14 -16.09 22.25
N GLU A 172 -13.27 -16.39 23.55
CA GLU A 172 -13.07 -15.39 24.60
C GLU A 172 -11.59 -14.95 24.69
N ARG A 173 -10.65 -15.88 24.53
CA ARG A 173 -9.21 -15.54 24.45
C ARG A 173 -8.91 -14.61 23.28
N TRP A 174 -9.46 -14.87 22.10
CA TRP A 174 -9.27 -14.00 20.94
C TRP A 174 -9.87 -12.62 21.15
N LYS A 175 -11.05 -12.53 21.75
CA LYS A 175 -11.64 -11.23 22.12
C LYS A 175 -10.72 -10.48 23.08
N ASN A 176 -10.22 -11.12 24.13
CA ASN A 176 -9.33 -10.48 25.10
C ASN A 176 -8.02 -10.01 24.44
N TYR A 177 -7.41 -10.85 23.61
CA TYR A 177 -6.22 -10.48 22.86
C TYR A 177 -6.47 -9.24 21.96
N LEU A 178 -7.51 -9.27 21.13
CA LEU A 178 -7.79 -8.22 20.14
C LEU A 178 -8.21 -6.89 20.77
N THR A 179 -8.85 -6.92 21.95
CA THR A 179 -9.36 -5.72 22.62
C THR A 179 -8.44 -5.15 23.71
N GLN A 180 -7.48 -5.94 24.21
CA GLN A 180 -6.59 -5.54 25.30
C GLN A 180 -5.11 -5.77 24.94
N GLU A 181 -4.69 -7.04 24.85
CA GLU A 181 -3.26 -7.36 24.71
C GLU A 181 -2.64 -6.75 23.44
N CYS A 182 -3.36 -6.82 22.32
CA CYS A 182 -2.93 -6.21 21.07
C CYS A 182 -2.78 -4.69 21.19
N ILE A 183 -3.70 -4.02 21.88
CA ILE A 183 -3.66 -2.56 22.08
C ILE A 183 -2.47 -2.18 22.98
N ASP A 184 -2.19 -2.97 24.02
CA ASP A 184 -1.05 -2.76 24.90
C ASP A 184 0.28 -2.94 24.15
N TRP A 185 0.37 -3.96 23.28
CA TRP A 185 1.51 -4.14 22.39
C TRP A 185 1.65 -3.01 21.38
N LEU A 186 0.56 -2.57 20.74
CA LEU A 186 0.57 -1.43 19.82
C LEU A 186 1.14 -0.18 20.50
N LYS A 187 0.68 0.15 21.71
CA LYS A 187 1.22 1.28 22.49
C LYS A 187 2.71 1.15 22.79
N LYS A 188 3.18 -0.06 23.14
CA LYS A 188 4.61 -0.32 23.36
C LYS A 188 5.43 -0.11 22.09
N TYR A 189 4.98 -0.64 20.95
CA TYR A 189 5.70 -0.48 19.69
C TYR A 189 5.75 0.98 19.23
N LEU A 190 4.66 1.74 19.43
CA LEU A 190 4.65 3.18 19.20
C LEU A 190 5.67 3.92 20.07
N ASP A 191 5.81 3.54 21.35
CA ASP A 191 6.84 4.11 22.23
C ASP A 191 8.26 3.73 21.80
N TYR A 192 8.49 2.46 21.44
CA TYR A 192 9.78 2.01 20.95
C TYR A 192 10.20 2.78 19.69
N GLY A 193 9.29 2.87 18.72
CA GLY A 193 9.49 3.50 17.42
C GLY A 193 9.15 4.99 17.37
N ARG A 194 8.95 5.66 18.52
CA ARG A 194 8.40 7.02 18.61
C ARG A 194 9.05 8.04 17.66
N SER A 195 10.37 8.05 17.56
CA SER A 195 11.11 8.97 16.69
C SER A 195 10.90 8.72 15.19
N SER A 196 10.48 7.52 14.82
CA SER A 196 10.23 7.12 13.43
C SER A 196 8.76 7.07 13.06
N LEU A 197 7.90 6.53 13.93
CA LEU A 197 6.47 6.31 13.67
C LEU A 197 5.63 7.57 13.90
N LEU A 198 6.00 8.37 14.90
CA LEU A 198 5.28 9.61 15.26
C LEU A 198 5.97 10.87 14.72
N ARG A 199 6.84 10.73 13.72
CA ARG A 199 7.42 11.89 13.04
C ARG A 199 6.36 12.54 12.16
N THR A 200 6.51 13.84 11.94
CA THR A 200 5.64 14.60 11.04
C THR A 200 6.52 15.33 10.05
N GLU A 201 6.27 15.08 8.76
CA GLU A 201 6.94 15.77 7.67
C GLU A 201 5.87 16.38 6.78
N LEU A 202 5.96 17.70 6.56
CA LEU A 202 5.03 18.45 5.71
C LEU A 202 5.52 18.40 4.25
N PRO A 203 4.60 18.29 3.27
CA PRO A 203 4.98 18.22 1.89
C PRO A 203 5.52 19.55 1.36
N SER A 204 6.32 19.46 0.30
CA SER A 204 6.36 20.50 -0.70
C SER A 204 5.22 20.30 -1.69
N VAL A 205 4.38 21.32 -1.88
CA VAL A 205 3.30 21.32 -2.87
C VAL A 205 3.70 22.12 -4.09
N SER A 206 3.47 21.56 -5.28
CA SER A 206 3.78 22.20 -6.55
C SER A 206 2.68 21.99 -7.58
N LEU A 207 2.41 23.03 -8.36
CA LEU A 207 1.51 22.96 -9.50
C LEU A 207 2.31 22.66 -10.76
N LEU A 208 1.94 21.60 -11.47
CA LEU A 208 2.63 21.11 -12.65
C LEU A 208 1.66 21.11 -13.84
N GLN A 209 2.16 21.44 -15.02
CA GLN A 209 1.37 21.33 -16.24
C GLN A 209 2.25 20.93 -17.42
N LYS A 210 1.88 19.86 -18.13
CA LYS A 210 2.68 19.32 -19.26
C LYS A 210 2.60 20.20 -20.50
N THR A 211 1.40 20.66 -20.85
CA THR A 211 1.11 21.55 -21.97
C THR A 211 -0.03 22.49 -21.58
N PRO A 212 -0.27 23.62 -22.27
CA PRO A 212 -1.36 24.54 -21.94
C PRO A 212 -2.76 23.91 -21.97
N SER A 213 -2.95 22.82 -22.72
CA SER A 213 -4.21 22.08 -22.80
C SER A 213 -4.26 20.85 -21.88
N SER A 214 -3.20 20.57 -21.13
CA SER A 214 -3.19 19.48 -20.15
C SER A 214 -3.87 19.93 -18.86
N PRO A 215 -4.48 19.00 -18.11
CA PRO A 215 -4.89 19.24 -16.73
C PRO A 215 -3.73 19.80 -15.90
N VAL A 216 -4.07 20.61 -14.90
CA VAL A 216 -3.10 21.10 -13.92
C VAL A 216 -3.01 20.08 -12.79
N THR A 217 -1.82 19.54 -12.60
CA THR A 217 -1.53 18.58 -11.52
C THR A 217 -1.09 19.34 -10.28
N CYS A 218 -1.80 19.18 -9.16
CA CYS A 218 -1.27 19.51 -7.86
C CYS A 218 -0.51 18.31 -7.30
N HIS A 219 0.79 18.47 -7.10
CA HIS A 219 1.69 17.43 -6.64
C HIS A 219 2.25 17.77 -5.26
N ALA A 220 1.91 16.96 -4.27
CA ALA A 220 2.44 17.02 -2.91
C ALA A 220 3.45 15.89 -2.71
N SER A 221 4.66 16.20 -2.24
CA SER A 221 5.72 15.20 -2.00
C SER A 221 6.55 15.56 -0.78
N GLY A 222 7.09 14.55 -0.10
CA GLY A 222 7.90 14.72 1.11
C GLY A 222 7.07 14.75 2.40
N PHE A 223 5.88 14.13 2.40
CA PHE A 223 5.02 14.10 3.58
C PHE A 223 5.06 12.77 4.32
N TYR A 224 4.86 12.81 5.63
CA TYR A 224 4.69 11.63 6.49
C TYR A 224 3.83 12.00 7.72
N PRO A 225 2.87 11.16 8.15
CA PRO A 225 2.49 9.84 7.60
C PRO A 225 1.71 9.92 6.28
N ASN A 226 1.27 8.77 5.75
CA ASN A 226 0.44 8.67 4.53
C ASN A 226 -1.03 9.07 4.73
N LYS A 227 -1.43 9.49 5.94
CA LYS A 227 -2.82 9.86 6.28
C LYS A 227 -3.08 11.32 5.95
N ILE A 228 -3.49 11.55 4.71
CA ILE A 228 -3.66 12.88 4.15
C ILE A 228 -4.99 13.04 3.42
N MET A 229 -5.44 14.29 3.30
CA MET A 229 -6.39 14.72 2.28
C MET A 229 -5.69 15.65 1.30
N LEU A 230 -5.94 15.44 0.01
CA LEU A 230 -5.44 16.29 -1.07
C LEU A 230 -6.58 16.46 -2.05
N PHE A 231 -7.09 17.69 -2.19
CA PHE A 231 -8.27 18.01 -2.98
C PHE A 231 -8.19 19.42 -3.59
N TRP A 232 -8.98 19.65 -4.63
CA TRP A 232 -9.14 20.97 -5.21
C TRP A 232 -10.37 21.66 -4.61
N THR A 233 -10.29 22.97 -4.44
CA THR A 233 -11.42 23.81 -4.04
C THR A 233 -11.63 24.92 -5.06
N ARG A 234 -12.87 25.40 -5.18
CA ARG A 234 -13.23 26.64 -5.88
C ARG A 234 -13.98 27.55 -4.91
N ASP A 235 -13.46 28.74 -4.68
CA ASP A 235 -14.00 29.71 -3.71
C ASP A 235 -14.21 29.13 -2.30
N GLY A 236 -13.39 28.13 -1.92
CA GLY A 236 -13.46 27.45 -0.63
C GLY A 236 -14.35 26.20 -0.59
N GLU A 237 -15.06 25.87 -1.67
CA GLU A 237 -15.86 24.63 -1.77
C GLU A 237 -15.07 23.53 -2.48
N GLU A 238 -15.05 22.32 -1.92
CA GLU A 238 -14.39 21.15 -2.51
C GLU A 238 -15.01 20.76 -3.86
N LEU A 239 -14.16 20.47 -4.84
CA LEU A 239 -14.55 19.99 -6.15
C LEU A 239 -14.52 18.46 -6.17
N LEU A 240 -15.67 17.85 -6.48
CA LEU A 240 -15.84 16.40 -6.62
C LEU A 240 -15.90 15.94 -8.08
N GLU A 241 -16.19 16.85 -9.01
CA GLU A 241 -16.25 16.61 -10.46
C GLU A 241 -15.04 17.25 -11.15
N ASP A 242 -14.65 16.73 -12.32
CA ASP A 242 -13.50 17.19 -13.13
C ASP A 242 -12.12 17.11 -12.42
N VAL A 243 -12.04 16.21 -11.44
CA VAL A 243 -10.85 15.99 -10.63
C VAL A 243 -10.48 14.50 -10.65
N ASP A 244 -9.20 14.20 -10.93
CA ASP A 244 -8.67 12.82 -10.90
C ASP A 244 -7.66 12.65 -9.76
N HIS A 245 -7.94 11.71 -8.86
CA HIS A 245 -7.12 11.45 -7.68
C HIS A 245 -6.09 10.38 -7.97
N GLY A 246 -4.81 10.76 -7.94
CA GLY A 246 -3.71 9.82 -7.96
C GLY A 246 -3.60 9.01 -6.66
N GLU A 247 -2.96 7.86 -6.76
CA GLU A 247 -2.60 7.02 -5.60
C GLU A 247 -1.48 7.66 -4.76
N ILE A 248 -1.35 7.23 -3.51
CA ILE A 248 -0.20 7.57 -2.68
C ILE A 248 0.96 6.66 -3.06
N LEU A 249 2.11 7.25 -3.35
CA LEU A 249 3.33 6.54 -3.72
C LEU A 249 4.44 6.78 -2.67
N HIS A 250 5.34 5.80 -2.53
CA HIS A 250 6.49 5.89 -1.63
C HIS A 250 7.67 6.62 -2.28
N ASN A 251 8.39 7.39 -1.46
CA ASN A 251 9.69 7.96 -1.79
C ASN A 251 10.82 7.12 -1.19
N HIS A 252 12.04 7.27 -1.72
CA HIS A 252 13.23 6.54 -1.26
C HIS A 252 13.70 6.93 0.16
N ASP A 253 13.31 8.11 0.63
CA ASP A 253 13.62 8.64 1.97
C ASP A 253 12.61 8.19 3.04
N GLY A 254 11.61 7.38 2.66
CA GLY A 254 10.56 6.92 3.56
C GLY A 254 9.42 7.93 3.78
N THR A 255 9.37 8.99 2.97
CA THR A 255 8.19 9.88 2.86
C THR A 255 7.26 9.40 1.75
N PHE A 256 6.16 10.12 1.56
CA PHE A 256 5.14 9.82 0.55
C PHE A 256 4.96 10.98 -0.44
N GLN A 257 4.33 10.66 -1.56
CA GLN A 257 3.87 11.62 -2.55
C GLN A 257 2.48 11.26 -3.07
N LYS A 258 1.70 12.27 -3.46
CA LYS A 258 0.37 12.11 -4.07
C LYS A 258 0.13 13.27 -5.04
N SER A 259 -0.64 12.99 -6.08
CA SER A 259 -1.04 14.01 -7.06
C SER A 259 -2.54 14.02 -7.26
N ILE A 260 -3.08 15.19 -7.63
CA ILE A 260 -4.46 15.36 -8.03
C ILE A 260 -4.55 16.30 -9.22
N ASP A 261 -5.23 15.87 -10.27
CA ASP A 261 -5.34 16.61 -11.53
C ASP A 261 -6.67 17.37 -11.58
N LEU A 262 -6.63 18.62 -12.06
CA LEU A 262 -7.80 19.44 -12.32
C LEU A 262 -7.85 19.81 -13.80
N ASP A 263 -8.96 19.51 -14.47
CA ASP A 263 -9.19 20.01 -15.82
C ASP A 263 -9.68 21.46 -15.78
N VAL A 264 -8.88 22.35 -16.39
CA VAL A 264 -9.17 23.79 -16.50
C VAL A 264 -9.37 24.22 -17.96
N SER A 265 -9.52 23.27 -18.88
CA SER A 265 -9.65 23.52 -20.32
C SER A 265 -10.87 24.38 -20.69
N SER A 266 -11.94 24.30 -19.90
CA SER A 266 -13.17 25.09 -20.04
C SER A 266 -13.17 26.38 -19.21
N VAL A 267 -12.15 26.59 -18.37
CA VAL A 267 -12.06 27.69 -17.40
C VAL A 267 -11.16 28.80 -17.96
N LYS A 268 -11.67 30.03 -17.97
CA LYS A 268 -10.90 31.19 -18.39
C LYS A 268 -9.76 31.47 -17.41
N ALA A 269 -8.60 31.87 -17.91
CA ALA A 269 -7.40 32.09 -17.10
C ALA A 269 -7.61 33.11 -15.97
N GLU A 270 -8.51 34.07 -16.14
CA GLU A 270 -8.84 35.08 -15.11
C GLU A 270 -9.54 34.47 -13.89
N ASP A 271 -10.28 33.38 -14.08
CA ASP A 271 -11.01 32.67 -13.04
C ASP A 271 -10.15 31.64 -12.30
N TRP A 272 -8.91 31.37 -12.75
CA TRP A 272 -8.03 30.38 -12.14
C TRP A 272 -7.69 30.71 -10.68
N GLY A 273 -7.61 31.99 -10.32
CA GLY A 273 -7.33 32.43 -8.95
C GLY A 273 -8.42 32.07 -7.92
N ARG A 274 -9.58 31.59 -8.38
CA ARG A 274 -10.66 31.05 -7.54
C ARG A 274 -10.39 29.62 -7.09
N TYR A 275 -9.47 28.92 -7.76
CA TYR A 275 -9.14 27.54 -7.48
C TYR A 275 -7.93 27.44 -6.56
N SER A 276 -7.99 26.52 -5.59
CA SER A 276 -6.88 26.23 -4.69
C SER A 276 -6.73 24.73 -4.47
N CYS A 277 -5.50 24.25 -4.51
CA CYS A 277 -5.18 22.90 -4.06
C CYS A 277 -4.95 22.94 -2.55
N VAL A 278 -5.66 22.10 -1.80
CA VAL A 278 -5.62 22.04 -0.35
C VAL A 278 -5.05 20.69 0.07
N PHE A 279 -4.02 20.73 0.91
CA PHE A 279 -3.43 19.55 1.53
C PHE A 279 -3.64 19.61 3.04
N LEU A 280 -4.18 18.53 3.61
CA LEU A 280 -4.36 18.31 5.04
C LEU A 280 -3.59 17.06 5.46
N LEU A 281 -2.85 17.14 6.57
CA LEU A 281 -2.15 16.01 7.18
C LEU A 281 -2.80 15.67 8.52
N SER A 282 -3.07 14.38 8.74
CA SER A 282 -3.66 13.90 10.00
C SER A 282 -2.74 14.27 11.18
N GLY A 283 -3.34 14.73 12.29
CA GLY A 283 -2.61 15.22 13.46
C GLY A 283 -2.02 16.64 13.33
N VAL A 284 -2.15 17.29 12.16
CA VAL A 284 -1.67 18.67 11.95
C VAL A 284 -2.87 19.60 11.75
N LYS A 285 -2.89 20.71 12.51
CA LYS A 285 -4.00 21.69 12.48
C LYS A 285 -3.95 22.62 11.27
N GLU A 286 -2.77 22.86 10.74
CA GLU A 286 -2.53 23.81 9.67
C GLU A 286 -2.68 23.13 8.31
N ASP A 287 -3.43 23.77 7.42
CA ASP A 287 -3.60 23.35 6.03
C ASP A 287 -2.55 23.99 5.13
N ILE A 288 -2.17 23.30 4.06
CA ILE A 288 -1.31 23.86 3.02
C ILE A 288 -2.19 24.18 1.81
N VAL A 289 -2.45 25.47 1.61
CA VAL A 289 -3.27 25.97 0.51
C VAL A 289 -2.39 26.56 -0.59
N THR A 290 -2.41 25.95 -1.76
CA THR A 290 -1.70 26.43 -2.95
C THR A 290 -2.70 26.95 -3.97
N LYS A 291 -2.80 28.28 -4.09
CA LYS A 291 -3.66 28.92 -5.10
C LYS A 291 -3.20 28.62 -6.52
N LEU A 292 -4.14 28.37 -7.41
CA LEU A 292 -3.85 28.22 -8.83
C LEU A 292 -3.53 29.58 -9.44
N ASP A 293 -2.24 29.82 -9.69
CA ASP A 293 -1.75 30.97 -10.45
C ASP A 293 -0.89 30.46 -11.62
N PRO A 294 -1.23 30.80 -12.88
CA PRO A 294 -0.42 30.44 -14.05
C PRO A 294 1.07 30.73 -13.91
N LYS A 295 1.46 31.75 -13.13
CA LYS A 295 2.85 32.16 -12.93
C LYS A 295 3.67 31.20 -12.08
N VAL A 296 3.03 30.43 -11.19
CA VAL A 296 3.72 29.49 -10.29
C VAL A 296 3.71 28.06 -10.82
N ILE A 297 3.00 27.82 -11.92
CA ILE A 297 2.94 26.50 -12.57
C ILE A 297 4.31 26.16 -13.17
N LYS A 298 4.83 25.01 -12.76
CA LYS A 298 6.06 24.45 -13.31
C LYS A 298 5.72 23.65 -14.57
N THR A 299 6.27 24.08 -15.70
CA THR A 299 6.14 23.38 -16.97
C THR A 299 7.51 23.15 -17.62
N ASN A 300 7.62 22.02 -18.32
CA ASN A 300 8.70 21.72 -19.27
C ASN A 300 8.31 22.03 -20.72
N TRP A 301 7.07 22.50 -20.96
CA TRP A 301 6.61 22.92 -22.28
C TRP A 301 7.45 24.07 -22.83
N GLY A 302 7.87 23.97 -24.08
CA GLY A 302 8.69 24.99 -24.75
C GLY A 302 10.13 25.12 -24.23
N LYS A 303 10.50 24.45 -23.13
CA LYS A 303 11.90 24.37 -22.67
C LYS A 303 12.65 23.37 -23.53
N THR A 304 13.20 23.86 -24.63
CA THR A 304 14.10 23.09 -25.48
C THR A 304 15.51 23.00 -24.92
N GLU A 305 15.81 23.62 -23.76
CA GLU A 305 17.18 23.75 -23.22
C GLU A 305 17.25 23.29 -21.76
N ILE A 306 18.24 22.45 -21.44
CA ILE A 306 18.59 21.95 -20.11
C ILE A 306 19.99 22.46 -19.79
N LYS A 307 20.20 23.12 -18.65
CA LYS A 307 21.53 23.61 -18.25
C LYS A 307 22.11 22.72 -17.15
N ARG A 308 23.28 22.11 -17.39
CA ARG A 308 24.00 21.26 -16.42
C ARG A 308 25.48 21.64 -16.44
N ASP A 309 26.07 21.86 -15.27
CA ASP A 309 27.49 22.23 -15.10
C ASP A 309 27.93 23.42 -15.98
N GLY A 310 27.06 24.42 -16.13
CA GLY A 310 27.31 25.59 -16.97
C GLY A 310 27.11 25.38 -18.47
N VAL A 311 26.89 24.15 -18.94
CA VAL A 311 26.66 23.79 -20.33
C VAL A 311 25.16 23.74 -20.64
N LEU A 312 24.78 24.35 -21.77
CA LEU A 312 23.41 24.36 -22.28
C LEU A 312 23.22 23.19 -23.26
N TYR A 313 22.24 22.34 -23.02
CA TYR A 313 21.90 21.19 -23.86
C TYR A 313 20.53 21.39 -24.47
N HIS A 314 20.37 21.21 -25.79
CA HIS A 314 19.02 21.16 -26.33
C HIS A 314 18.39 19.77 -26.13
N VAL A 315 17.12 19.71 -25.72
CA VAL A 315 16.36 18.46 -25.54
C VAL A 315 16.37 17.62 -26.82
N LYS A 316 16.34 18.27 -28.00
CA LYS A 316 16.48 17.59 -29.29
C LYS A 316 17.83 16.87 -29.44
N ASP A 317 18.91 17.45 -28.92
CA ASP A 317 20.24 16.86 -28.99
C ASP A 317 20.36 15.68 -28.02
N ILE A 318 19.76 15.78 -26.82
CA ILE A 318 19.75 14.69 -25.84
C ILE A 318 18.94 13.48 -26.35
N VAL A 319 17.75 13.70 -26.93
CA VAL A 319 16.94 12.62 -27.50
C VAL A 319 17.67 11.96 -28.67
N SER A 320 18.38 12.74 -29.48
CA SER A 320 19.22 12.23 -30.57
C SER A 320 20.39 11.40 -30.06
N VAL A 321 21.04 11.83 -28.97
CA VAL A 321 22.11 11.09 -28.31
C VAL A 321 21.58 9.82 -27.65
N ALA A 322 20.47 9.88 -26.91
CA ALA A 322 19.84 8.72 -26.29
C ALA A 322 19.38 7.70 -27.35
N ALA A 323 18.81 8.15 -28.46
CA ALA A 323 18.45 7.31 -29.60
C ALA A 323 19.68 6.73 -30.31
N PHE A 324 20.77 7.50 -30.44
CA PHE A 324 22.06 7.02 -30.95
C PHE A 324 22.65 5.94 -30.05
N TYR A 325 22.63 6.14 -28.72
CA TYR A 325 23.07 5.14 -27.76
C TYR A 325 22.14 3.92 -27.76
N GLN A 326 20.81 4.06 -27.70
CA GLN A 326 19.89 2.92 -27.80
C GLN A 326 20.07 2.12 -29.11
N ASN A 327 20.24 2.80 -30.25
CA ASN A 327 20.50 2.12 -31.52
C ASN A 327 21.90 1.48 -31.60
N ARG A 328 22.89 2.06 -30.92
CA ARG A 328 24.24 1.48 -30.80
C ARG A 328 24.24 0.29 -29.84
N TRP A 329 23.51 0.36 -28.73
CA TRP A 329 23.29 -0.75 -27.79
C TRP A 329 22.55 -1.91 -28.47
N LYS A 330 21.47 -1.65 -29.21
CA LYS A 330 20.82 -2.67 -30.07
C LYS A 330 21.78 -3.28 -31.11
N LYS A 331 22.67 -2.48 -31.71
CA LYS A 331 23.70 -2.99 -32.64
C LYS A 331 24.84 -3.76 -31.95
N VAL A 332 25.14 -3.47 -30.69
CA VAL A 332 26.18 -4.14 -29.88
C VAL A 332 25.64 -5.46 -29.32
N GLU A 333 24.42 -5.49 -28.81
CA GLU A 333 23.71 -6.74 -28.48
C GLU A 333 23.61 -7.67 -29.69
N CYS A 334 23.26 -7.13 -30.87
CA CYS A 334 23.16 -7.94 -32.09
C CYS A 334 24.52 -8.49 -32.58
N ARG A 335 25.66 -7.86 -32.20
CA ARG A 335 27.01 -8.40 -32.47
C ARG A 335 27.47 -9.42 -31.43
N LEU A 336 27.16 -9.19 -30.15
CA LEU A 336 27.50 -10.13 -29.07
C LEU A 336 26.64 -11.41 -29.14
N CYS A 337 25.37 -11.31 -29.55
CA CYS A 337 24.50 -12.49 -29.74
C CYS A 337 24.88 -13.33 -30.98
N LYS A 338 25.49 -12.73 -32.02
CA LYS A 338 25.95 -13.47 -33.21
C LYS A 338 27.22 -14.28 -33.01
N GLN A 339 27.99 -14.06 -31.94
CA GLN A 339 29.17 -14.88 -31.63
C GLN A 339 28.88 -16.05 -30.66
N GLN A 340 27.77 -16.02 -29.92
CA GLN A 340 27.41 -17.10 -28.98
C GLN A 340 26.46 -18.17 -29.55
N PHE A 341 25.78 -17.92 -30.67
CA PHE A 341 24.88 -18.91 -31.30
C PHE A 341 25.52 -19.80 -32.37
N ALA A 342 26.83 -19.72 -32.59
CA ALA A 342 27.53 -20.52 -33.61
C ALA A 342 28.17 -21.82 -33.06
N TYR A 343 28.03 -22.16 -31.77
CA TYR A 343 28.76 -23.30 -31.19
C TYR A 343 27.93 -24.43 -30.59
N HIS A 344 26.61 -24.33 -30.46
CA HIS A 344 25.79 -25.45 -29.97
C HIS A 344 24.51 -25.61 -30.78
N SER A 345 24.25 -26.85 -31.19
CA SER A 345 23.04 -27.36 -31.85
C SER A 345 23.05 -27.37 -33.40
N SER A 346 24.08 -28.01 -33.95
CA SER A 346 23.88 -28.88 -35.11
C SER A 346 23.45 -30.27 -34.62
N THR A 347 22.15 -30.51 -34.45
CA THR A 347 21.53 -31.85 -34.57
C THR A 347 20.00 -31.77 -34.54
N THR A 348 19.42 -32.01 -35.72
CA THR A 348 18.19 -32.79 -35.97
C THR A 348 16.81 -32.11 -35.89
N ASN A 349 16.46 -31.55 -37.05
CA ASN A 349 15.20 -31.57 -37.82
C ASN A 349 13.91 -32.30 -37.36
N MET A 350 12.82 -31.75 -37.92
CA MET A 350 11.43 -32.23 -38.15
C MET A 350 10.40 -31.71 -37.13
N ALA A 351 9.23 -31.16 -37.50
CA ALA A 351 8.54 -31.00 -38.79
C ALA A 351 7.24 -30.18 -38.58
N TYR A 352 6.89 -29.29 -39.54
CA TYR A 352 5.55 -28.86 -40.04
C TYR A 352 4.42 -28.44 -39.04
N HIS A 353 3.54 -27.43 -39.24
CA HIS A 353 2.86 -26.91 -40.44
C HIS A 353 2.21 -25.51 -40.20
N LEU A 354 2.29 -24.69 -41.25
CA LEU A 354 1.60 -23.47 -41.72
C LEU A 354 0.17 -23.03 -41.25
N LYS A 355 0.05 -21.69 -41.02
CA LYS A 355 -0.84 -20.65 -41.65
C LYS A 355 -2.29 -20.31 -41.20
N THR A 356 -2.45 -18.98 -41.04
CA THR A 356 -3.49 -18.01 -41.53
C THR A 356 -4.88 -17.88 -40.89
N VAL A 357 -5.20 -16.65 -40.47
CA VAL A 357 -6.34 -15.76 -40.86
C VAL A 357 -5.88 -14.32 -40.54
N SER A 358 -5.96 -13.24 -41.32
CA SER A 358 -6.48 -12.88 -42.66
C SER A 358 -5.63 -11.74 -43.22
#